data_AF-Q0V4Z2-F1
#
_entry.id   AF-Q0V4Z2-F1
#
_cell.length_a   1.000
_cell.length_b   1.000
_cell.length_c   1.000
_cell.angle_alpha   90.00
_cell.angle_beta   90.00
_cell.angle_gamma   90.00
#
_symmetry.space_group_name_H-M   'P 1'
#
loop_
_entity.id
_entity.type
_entity.pdbx_description
1 polymer ?
#
loop_
_entity_poly.entity_id
_entity_poly.type
_entity_poly.pdbx_seq_one_letter_code
_entity_poly.pdbx_strand_id
1 'polypeptide(L)'
;MTEPAWTCSFEKALLTGGLAEANQGSAEILDVEPDDFVRFLEYVYRGDYTVPPWTIDESALATSDVDAPEEEPVPDAPTSPTPDDESGSVFAESTDGWEPSVPADHVLPVEKAKQKKERDMLTLRSTFQERSYVTDGAPNAQISESFRPKPNSAVDQDFTTVFLAHTRLYIFAEMRLIYPLRSLTLQKLHKSLIGFQLYNQRVGDVVKLARWAYEHGTDRSKGGAINELRQLVVEYMACEVDIIGKHKDFKLLLEDGGEFVTDFWGVVSKYLL
;
A
#
# COMPACT_ATOMS: atom_id res chain seq x y z
N MET A 1 -14.80 -25.22 -1.69
CA MET A 1 -14.63 -24.91 -0.26
C MET A 1 -13.15 -24.75 -0.02
N THR A 2 -12.72 -23.60 0.50
CA THR A 2 -11.37 -23.42 1.04
C THR A 2 -11.34 -24.02 2.44
N GLU A 3 -10.33 -24.82 2.77
CA GLU A 3 -10.06 -25.15 4.17
C GLU A 3 -9.56 -23.89 4.91
N PRO A 4 -9.81 -23.77 6.24
CA PRO A 4 -9.32 -22.64 7.02
C PRO A 4 -7.81 -22.75 7.28
N ALA A 5 -7.13 -21.62 7.49
CA ALA A 5 -5.67 -21.55 7.54
C ALA A 5 -5.01 -22.55 8.53
N TRP A 6 -5.67 -22.80 9.67
CA TRP A 6 -5.24 -23.68 10.76
C TRP A 6 -5.45 -25.20 10.53
N THR A 7 -5.76 -25.65 9.30
CA THR A 7 -5.68 -27.09 8.93
C THR A 7 -4.41 -27.43 8.14
N CYS A 8 -3.42 -26.54 8.12
CA CYS A 8 -2.16 -26.78 7.42
C CYS A 8 -1.53 -28.13 7.81
N SER A 9 -1.21 -28.95 6.80
CA SER A 9 -0.65 -30.29 6.99
C SER A 9 0.63 -30.31 7.82
N PHE A 10 1.44 -29.25 7.72
CA PHE A 10 2.67 -29.06 8.51
C PHE A 10 2.37 -28.85 10.00
N GLU A 11 1.45 -27.94 10.34
CA GLU A 11 1.04 -27.71 11.73
C GLU A 11 0.37 -28.95 12.33
N LYS A 12 -0.47 -29.62 11.55
CA LYS A 12 -1.08 -30.89 11.94
C LYS A 12 -0.03 -31.98 12.20
N ALA A 13 1.06 -32.01 11.44
CA ALA A 13 2.17 -32.93 11.67
C ALA A 13 2.98 -32.57 12.93
N LEU A 14 3.21 -31.28 13.22
CA LEU A 14 3.87 -30.84 14.46
C LEU A 14 3.02 -31.08 15.71
N LEU A 15 1.70 -30.84 15.64
CA LEU A 15 0.80 -30.87 16.79
C LEU A 15 0.15 -32.24 17.04
N THR A 16 0.04 -33.09 16.01
CA THR A 16 -0.64 -34.40 16.10
C THR A 16 0.09 -35.56 15.39
N GLY A 17 1.27 -35.32 14.81
CA GLY A 17 2.13 -36.37 14.28
C GLY A 17 2.93 -37.09 15.36
N GLY A 18 3.47 -38.26 15.05
CA GLY A 18 4.32 -39.06 15.96
C GLY A 18 5.75 -38.53 16.13
N LEU A 19 5.94 -37.21 16.07
CA LEU A 19 7.24 -36.53 16.18
C LEU A 19 7.61 -36.31 17.66
N ALA A 20 8.88 -36.01 17.94
CA ALA A 20 9.35 -35.80 19.32
C ALA A 20 8.75 -34.50 19.90
N GLU A 21 8.65 -33.49 19.06
CA GLU A 21 8.11 -32.16 19.27
C GLU A 21 6.66 -32.20 19.77
N ALA A 22 5.83 -33.07 19.18
CA ALA A 22 4.45 -33.31 19.59
C ALA A 22 4.33 -33.90 21.01
N ASN A 23 5.30 -34.75 21.39
CA ASN A 23 5.36 -35.35 22.73
C ASN A 23 5.98 -34.40 23.78
N GLN A 24 6.82 -33.45 23.35
CA GLN A 24 7.45 -32.45 24.22
C GLN A 24 6.59 -31.18 24.39
N GLY A 25 5.68 -30.90 23.45
CA GLY A 25 4.92 -29.65 23.41
C GLY A 25 5.72 -28.45 22.90
N SER A 26 6.83 -28.69 22.21
CA SER A 26 7.77 -27.66 21.75
C SER A 26 8.46 -28.08 20.46
N ALA A 27 8.61 -27.16 19.51
CA ALA A 27 9.35 -27.35 18.27
C ALA A 27 10.37 -26.20 18.09
N GLU A 28 11.53 -26.51 17.52
CA GLU A 28 12.57 -25.53 17.19
C GLU A 28 12.58 -25.27 15.68
N ILE A 29 12.65 -23.99 15.30
CA ILE A 29 12.62 -23.54 13.89
C ILE A 29 13.83 -22.61 13.70
N LEU A 30 14.88 -23.13 13.07
CA LEU A 30 16.18 -22.46 12.88
C LEU A 30 16.32 -21.78 11.50
N ASP A 31 15.40 -22.07 10.59
CA ASP A 31 15.36 -21.65 9.19
C ASP A 31 14.53 -20.37 8.94
N VAL A 32 14.16 -19.64 10.00
CA VAL A 32 13.29 -18.45 9.92
C VAL A 32 13.79 -17.35 10.86
N GLU A 33 13.87 -16.12 10.37
CA GLU A 33 14.15 -14.95 11.22
C GLU A 33 12.98 -14.67 12.18
N PRO A 34 13.21 -14.19 13.42
CA PRO A 34 12.16 -13.99 14.42
C PRO A 34 10.97 -13.16 13.91
N ASP A 35 11.25 -12.12 13.13
CA ASP A 35 10.28 -11.23 12.50
C ASP A 35 9.38 -11.92 11.46
N ASP A 36 9.95 -12.83 10.66
CA ASP A 36 9.19 -13.61 9.67
C ASP A 36 8.43 -14.77 10.33
N PHE A 37 8.94 -15.29 11.46
CA PHE A 37 8.18 -16.22 12.30
C PHE A 37 6.97 -15.55 12.98
N VAL A 38 7.10 -14.29 13.41
CA VAL A 38 5.95 -13.50 13.89
C VAL A 38 4.92 -13.30 12.77
N ARG A 39 5.34 -13.00 11.54
CA ARG A 39 4.43 -12.90 10.37
C ARG A 39 3.75 -14.23 10.05
N PHE A 40 4.47 -15.36 10.18
CA PHE A 40 3.87 -16.68 10.07
C PHE A 40 2.79 -16.91 11.14
N LEU A 41 3.07 -16.59 12.41
CA LEU A 41 2.07 -16.71 13.49
C LEU A 41 0.86 -15.79 13.28
N GLU A 42 1.03 -14.56 12.81
CA GLU A 42 -0.09 -13.69 12.43
C GLU A 42 -0.97 -14.36 11.37
N TYR A 43 -0.37 -14.90 10.29
CA TYR A 43 -1.09 -15.63 9.26
C TYR A 43 -1.85 -16.84 9.82
N VAL A 44 -1.25 -17.64 10.70
CA VAL A 44 -1.91 -18.81 11.32
C VAL A 44 -3.15 -18.40 12.12
N TYR A 45 -3.04 -17.35 12.95
CA TYR A 45 -4.15 -16.92 13.82
C TYR A 45 -5.19 -16.03 13.13
N ARG A 46 -4.85 -15.37 12.00
CA ARG A 46 -5.69 -14.32 11.39
C ARG A 46 -6.01 -14.55 9.92
N GLY A 47 -5.35 -15.51 9.27
CA GLY A 47 -5.40 -15.75 7.82
C GLY A 47 -4.56 -14.78 6.99
N ASP A 48 -3.92 -13.80 7.63
CA ASP A 48 -3.12 -12.74 6.98
C ASP A 48 -2.08 -12.15 7.96
N TYR A 49 -1.03 -11.50 7.44
CA TYR A 49 0.14 -11.03 8.20
C TYR A 49 0.52 -9.56 7.93
N THR A 50 1.16 -8.91 8.90
CA THR A 50 1.60 -7.51 8.84
C THR A 50 2.75 -7.33 7.85
N VAL A 51 2.60 -6.38 6.93
CA VAL A 51 3.67 -5.96 6.02
C VAL A 51 4.72 -5.20 6.83
N PRO A 52 6.02 -5.53 6.72
CA PRO A 52 7.07 -4.79 7.42
C PRO A 52 7.09 -3.31 6.97
N PRO A 53 7.58 -2.40 7.81
CA PRO A 53 7.90 -1.04 7.38
C PRO A 53 9.12 -1.05 6.43
N TRP A 54 9.13 -0.09 5.52
CA TRP A 54 10.35 0.35 4.84
C TRP A 54 11.28 1.06 5.82
N THR A 55 12.55 1.22 5.44
CA THR A 55 13.59 1.90 6.24
C THR A 55 14.03 3.20 5.56
N ILE A 56 14.57 4.14 6.33
CA ILE A 56 15.17 5.37 5.77
C ILE A 56 16.62 5.07 5.36
N ASP A 57 16.95 5.34 4.11
CA ASP A 57 18.32 5.35 3.60
C ASP A 57 18.92 6.75 3.78
N GLU A 58 19.64 6.94 4.88
CA GLU A 58 20.32 8.19 5.23
C GLU A 58 21.33 8.64 4.14
N SER A 59 21.82 7.73 3.29
CA SER A 59 22.73 8.09 2.19
C SER A 59 22.02 8.82 1.04
N ALA A 60 20.71 8.61 0.87
CA ALA A 60 19.91 9.37 -0.08
C ALA A 60 19.68 10.82 0.40
N LEU A 61 19.51 11.02 1.70
CA LEU A 61 19.34 12.35 2.31
C LEU A 61 20.59 13.23 2.15
N ALA A 62 21.79 12.62 2.11
CA ALA A 62 23.05 13.35 1.93
C ALA A 62 23.24 13.98 0.53
N THR A 63 22.30 13.81 -0.40
CA THR A 63 22.41 14.31 -1.79
C THR A 63 21.67 15.63 -2.08
N SER A 64 21.00 16.24 -1.09
CA SER A 64 20.25 17.49 -1.30
C SER A 64 21.11 18.77 -1.33
N ASP A 65 22.30 18.74 -0.72
CA ASP A 65 22.99 19.98 -0.30
C ASP A 65 24.20 20.36 -1.17
N VAL A 66 24.54 19.58 -2.21
CA VAL A 66 25.78 19.78 -3.00
C VAL A 66 25.62 19.51 -4.50
N ASP A 67 24.61 20.10 -5.15
CA ASP A 67 24.76 20.60 -6.54
C ASP A 67 23.65 21.61 -6.90
N ALA A 68 23.94 22.90 -6.74
CA ALA A 68 23.13 24.00 -7.24
C ALA A 68 23.91 24.70 -8.37
N PRO A 69 23.45 24.66 -9.63
CA PRO A 69 24.16 25.32 -10.73
C PRO A 69 24.32 26.82 -10.51
N GLU A 70 25.54 27.30 -10.70
CA GLU A 70 25.96 28.67 -10.45
C GLU A 70 25.48 29.62 -11.57
N GLU A 71 24.34 30.28 -11.39
CA GLU A 71 23.84 31.30 -12.32
C GLU A 71 24.56 32.65 -12.11
N GLU A 72 25.49 32.98 -13.02
CA GLU A 72 26.15 34.29 -13.09
C GLU A 72 25.20 35.41 -13.58
N PRO A 73 25.31 36.66 -13.07
CA PRO A 73 24.24 37.66 -13.13
C PRO A 73 24.35 38.71 -14.26
N VAL A 74 23.19 39.24 -14.70
CA VAL A 74 23.05 40.43 -15.57
C VAL A 74 21.73 41.19 -15.25
N PRO A 75 21.61 42.52 -15.53
CA PRO A 75 21.32 43.45 -14.42
C PRO A 75 20.04 44.32 -14.51
N ASP A 76 19.93 45.23 -13.53
CA ASP A 76 18.79 46.05 -13.09
C ASP A 76 18.07 47.01 -14.07
N ALA A 77 16.76 47.17 -13.77
CA ALA A 77 15.97 48.43 -13.76
C ALA A 77 15.59 49.11 -15.11
N PRO A 78 14.56 50.01 -15.16
CA PRO A 78 13.87 50.69 -14.05
C PRO A 78 12.32 50.60 -14.03
N THR A 79 11.71 51.41 -13.14
CA THR A 79 10.41 51.13 -12.47
C THR A 79 9.30 52.16 -12.74
N SER A 80 8.03 51.72 -12.61
CA SER A 80 6.84 52.54 -12.27
C SER A 80 6.32 53.55 -13.32
N PRO A 81 5.09 54.14 -13.14
CA PRO A 81 4.17 54.05 -12.00
C PRO A 81 2.73 53.56 -12.31
N THR A 82 1.93 53.41 -11.26
CA THR A 82 0.44 53.39 -11.30
C THR A 82 -0.14 54.80 -11.55
N PRO A 83 -1.46 54.90 -11.82
CA PRO A 83 -2.33 55.44 -10.78
C PRO A 83 -3.69 54.72 -10.63
N ASP A 84 -4.40 55.07 -9.55
CA ASP A 84 -5.76 54.67 -9.19
C ASP A 84 -6.84 55.48 -9.95
N ASP A 85 -8.11 55.02 -9.96
CA ASP A 85 -9.28 55.81 -9.50
C ASP A 85 -10.57 54.96 -9.33
N GLU A 86 -11.60 55.53 -8.70
CA GLU A 86 -12.90 54.89 -8.37
C GLU A 86 -14.08 55.27 -9.32
N SER A 87 -15.22 54.57 -9.11
CA SER A 87 -16.60 55.13 -9.12
C SER A 87 -17.48 55.07 -10.38
N GLY A 88 -18.81 55.11 -10.17
CA GLY A 88 -19.91 55.01 -11.16
C GLY A 88 -20.35 53.56 -11.46
N SER A 89 -21.62 53.10 -11.37
CA SER A 89 -22.95 53.75 -11.41
C SER A 89 -23.25 54.44 -12.76
N VAL A 90 -24.44 54.39 -13.38
CA VAL A 90 -25.81 54.34 -12.83
C VAL A 90 -26.83 53.71 -13.84
N PHE A 91 -27.73 52.81 -13.38
CA PHE A 91 -29.10 52.52 -13.92
C PHE A 91 -29.21 52.09 -15.44
N ALA A 92 -30.34 51.74 -16.06
CA ALA A 92 -31.79 51.66 -15.74
C ALA A 92 -32.45 50.42 -16.48
N GLU A 93 -33.75 50.12 -16.56
CA GLU A 93 -35.02 50.81 -16.18
C GLU A 93 -36.23 49.81 -16.11
N SER A 94 -37.30 50.22 -15.39
CA SER A 94 -38.76 50.06 -15.69
C SER A 94 -39.45 48.71 -16.03
N THR A 95 -40.73 48.44 -15.66
CA THR A 95 -41.75 49.13 -14.80
C THR A 95 -42.25 48.14 -13.70
N ASP A 96 -43.40 48.16 -12.99
CA ASP A 96 -44.66 48.96 -12.84
C ASP A 96 -45.22 48.63 -11.40
N GLY A 97 -46.34 49.11 -10.83
CA GLY A 97 -47.46 49.97 -11.28
C GLY A 97 -48.80 49.21 -11.39
N TRP A 98 -49.92 49.56 -10.73
CA TRP A 98 -50.21 50.52 -9.64
C TRP A 98 -51.49 50.06 -8.86
N GLU A 99 -51.79 50.71 -7.74
CA GLU A 99 -52.88 50.50 -6.73
C GLU A 99 -54.27 51.13 -7.16
N PRO A 100 -55.30 51.43 -6.30
CA PRO A 100 -55.72 50.99 -4.93
C PRO A 100 -57.26 50.75 -4.71
N SER A 101 -57.68 50.54 -3.44
CA SER A 101 -59.04 50.78 -2.82
C SER A 101 -60.16 49.73 -3.01
N VAL A 102 -61.21 49.57 -2.16
CA VAL A 102 -61.78 50.31 -0.98
C VAL A 102 -62.37 49.32 0.09
N PRO A 103 -62.70 49.73 1.34
CA PRO A 103 -63.09 48.84 2.46
C PRO A 103 -64.58 48.86 2.91
N ALA A 104 -65.05 47.79 3.59
CA ALA A 104 -66.23 47.80 4.51
C ALA A 104 -66.30 46.58 5.49
N ASP A 105 -66.79 46.85 6.71
CA ASP A 105 -67.59 46.05 7.68
C ASP A 105 -67.24 44.62 8.20
N HIS A 106 -66.96 44.57 9.52
CA HIS A 106 -67.43 43.67 10.59
C HIS A 106 -67.61 42.12 10.41
N VAL A 107 -66.96 41.33 11.29
CA VAL A 107 -67.54 40.38 12.29
C VAL A 107 -66.42 39.59 13.05
N LEU A 108 -66.70 39.04 14.24
CA LEU A 108 -65.79 38.29 15.13
C LEU A 108 -66.14 36.77 15.20
N PRO A 109 -65.59 35.94 16.11
CA PRO A 109 -64.25 35.33 16.05
C PRO A 109 -64.26 33.78 16.17
N VAL A 110 -63.18 33.08 15.80
CA VAL A 110 -63.00 31.64 16.08
C VAL A 110 -61.59 31.32 16.62
N GLU A 111 -61.52 30.28 17.45
CA GLU A 111 -60.45 29.91 18.37
C GLU A 111 -59.10 29.52 17.72
N LYS A 112 -57.99 29.77 18.43
CA LYS A 112 -56.67 29.20 18.09
C LYS A 112 -56.34 28.02 19.01
N ALA A 113 -56.16 26.84 18.41
CA ALA A 113 -55.77 25.62 19.13
C ALA A 113 -54.39 25.76 19.80
N LYS A 114 -54.23 25.18 21.00
CA LYS A 114 -52.96 25.18 21.74
C LYS A 114 -51.96 24.24 21.05
N GLN A 115 -50.85 24.78 20.55
CA GLN A 115 -49.73 23.99 20.07
C GLN A 115 -49.11 23.19 21.23
N LYS A 116 -49.40 21.89 21.29
CA LYS A 116 -48.73 20.96 22.19
C LYS A 116 -47.35 20.65 21.59
N LYS A 117 -46.31 21.34 22.05
CA LYS A 117 -44.93 21.06 21.64
C LYS A 117 -44.58 19.62 22.04
N GLU A 118 -44.54 18.73 21.05
CA GLU A 118 -44.15 17.34 21.30
C GLU A 118 -42.70 17.32 21.78
N ARG A 119 -42.48 16.66 22.91
CA ARG A 119 -41.14 16.24 23.31
C ARG A 119 -40.81 15.05 22.44
N ASP A 120 -39.82 15.21 21.58
CA ASP A 120 -39.25 14.12 20.79
C ASP A 120 -38.60 13.12 21.75
N MET A 121 -39.41 12.14 22.17
CA MET A 121 -39.08 11.22 23.24
C MET A 121 -38.45 9.99 22.63
N LEU A 122 -37.15 10.11 22.32
CA LEU A 122 -36.29 9.00 21.91
C LEU A 122 -36.64 7.75 22.72
N THR A 123 -37.19 6.76 22.02
CA THR A 123 -37.71 5.56 22.68
C THR A 123 -36.54 4.77 23.24
N LEU A 124 -36.73 4.08 24.37
CA LEU A 124 -35.71 3.17 24.90
C LEU A 124 -35.29 2.11 23.86
N ARG A 125 -36.15 1.83 22.87
CA ARG A 125 -35.87 0.96 21.73
C ARG A 125 -34.92 1.59 20.71
N SER A 126 -35.13 2.84 20.28
CA SER A 126 -34.23 3.55 19.37
C SER A 126 -32.88 3.85 20.05
N THR A 127 -32.89 4.35 21.28
CA THR A 127 -31.68 4.55 22.12
C THR A 127 -30.96 3.25 22.51
N PHE A 128 -31.57 2.08 22.27
CA PHE A 128 -30.89 0.77 22.36
C PHE A 128 -30.30 0.35 21.01
N GLN A 129 -30.97 0.64 19.89
CA GLN A 129 -30.50 0.34 18.53
C GLN A 129 -29.37 1.26 18.06
N GLU A 130 -29.32 2.50 18.55
CA GLU A 130 -28.26 3.49 18.27
C GLU A 130 -26.95 3.25 19.05
N ARG A 131 -26.87 2.20 19.89
CA ARG A 131 -25.69 1.90 20.70
C ARG A 131 -24.58 1.26 19.87
N SER A 132 -23.62 2.05 19.41
CA SER A 132 -22.29 1.51 19.14
C SER A 132 -21.53 1.26 20.43
N TYR A 133 -20.89 0.09 20.52
CA TYR A 133 -19.88 -0.24 21.53
C TYR A 133 -18.46 -0.26 20.92
N VAL A 134 -18.35 0.07 19.63
CA VAL A 134 -17.12 0.07 18.84
C VAL A 134 -16.85 1.51 18.39
N THR A 135 -15.69 2.05 18.75
CA THR A 135 -15.26 3.37 18.30
C THR A 135 -14.69 3.29 16.87
N ASP A 136 -14.69 4.42 16.16
CA ASP A 136 -13.81 4.56 15.01
C ASP A 136 -12.36 4.29 15.41
N GLY A 137 -11.57 3.73 14.49
CA GLY A 137 -10.21 3.28 14.76
C GLY A 137 -10.10 1.98 15.58
N ALA A 138 -11.16 1.15 15.63
CA ALA A 138 -11.16 -0.13 16.32
C ALA A 138 -9.95 -1.04 15.95
N PRO A 139 -9.41 -1.84 16.89
CA PRO A 139 -8.15 -2.56 16.67
C PRO A 139 -8.14 -3.51 15.47
N ASN A 140 -9.28 -4.11 15.13
CA ASN A 140 -9.42 -4.97 13.96
C ASN A 140 -9.26 -4.18 12.63
N ALA A 141 -9.69 -2.93 12.58
CA ALA A 141 -9.48 -2.06 11.42
C ALA A 141 -8.01 -1.64 11.30
N GLN A 142 -7.36 -1.28 12.41
CA GLN A 142 -5.93 -0.96 12.45
C GLN A 142 -5.05 -2.13 11.98
N ILE A 143 -5.34 -3.35 12.46
CA ILE A 143 -4.66 -4.59 12.04
C ILE A 143 -4.94 -4.90 10.56
N SER A 144 -6.18 -4.72 10.09
CA SER A 144 -6.51 -4.90 8.66
C SER A 144 -5.77 -3.92 7.74
N GLU A 145 -5.33 -2.76 8.27
CA GLU A 145 -4.53 -1.77 7.54
C GLU A 145 -3.02 -2.05 7.62
N SER A 146 -2.51 -2.68 8.71
CA SER A 146 -1.11 -3.14 8.78
C SER A 146 -0.83 -4.30 7.82
N PHE A 147 -1.87 -5.02 7.40
CA PHE A 147 -1.78 -6.09 6.40
C PHE A 147 -1.67 -5.60 4.96
N ARG A 148 -1.89 -4.31 4.68
CA ARG A 148 -1.86 -3.79 3.30
C ARG A 148 -0.45 -3.34 2.92
N PRO A 149 0.08 -3.79 1.77
CA PRO A 149 1.23 -3.16 1.13
C PRO A 149 0.97 -1.67 0.94
N LYS A 150 1.97 -0.85 1.26
CA LYS A 150 1.91 0.62 1.16
C LYS A 150 2.90 1.07 0.09
N PRO A 151 2.54 2.04 -0.76
CA PRO A 151 3.48 2.61 -1.72
C PRO A 151 4.59 3.39 -0.99
N ASN A 152 5.71 3.61 -1.67
CA ASN A 152 6.65 4.64 -1.27
C ASN A 152 6.17 6.03 -1.75
N SER A 153 6.75 7.08 -1.18
CA SER A 153 6.44 8.48 -1.50
C SER A 153 7.67 9.38 -1.63
N ALA A 154 8.88 8.84 -1.44
CA ALA A 154 10.12 9.59 -1.45
C ALA A 154 11.34 8.69 -1.76
N VAL A 155 12.45 9.33 -2.16
CA VAL A 155 13.69 8.70 -2.67
C VAL A 155 14.53 7.97 -1.60
N ASP A 156 14.27 8.27 -0.33
CA ASP A 156 14.95 7.78 0.86
C ASP A 156 14.30 6.52 1.46
N GLN A 157 13.12 6.11 0.97
CA GLN A 157 12.37 4.99 1.52
C GLN A 157 12.86 3.65 0.91
N ASP A 158 13.82 3.00 1.56
CA ASP A 158 14.37 1.69 1.17
C ASP A 158 13.36 0.57 1.45
N PHE A 159 12.93 -0.14 0.39
CA PHE A 159 11.97 -1.24 0.42
C PHE A 159 12.61 -2.63 0.43
N THR A 160 13.94 -2.73 0.54
CA THR A 160 14.69 -4.00 0.65
C THR A 160 14.10 -4.89 1.74
N THR A 161 13.84 -4.34 2.93
CA THR A 161 13.24 -5.08 4.05
C THR A 161 11.85 -5.63 3.69
N VAL A 162 11.07 -4.86 2.94
CA VAL A 162 9.70 -5.20 2.51
C VAL A 162 9.72 -6.33 1.49
N PHE A 163 10.57 -6.21 0.48
CA PHE A 163 10.72 -7.22 -0.57
C PHE A 163 11.34 -8.52 -0.05
N LEU A 164 12.36 -8.44 0.81
CA LEU A 164 13.01 -9.63 1.37
C LEU A 164 12.10 -10.38 2.36
N ALA A 165 11.36 -9.71 3.26
CA ALA A 165 10.44 -10.40 4.16
C ALA A 165 9.35 -11.19 3.40
N HIS A 166 8.76 -10.61 2.34
CA HIS A 166 7.81 -11.34 1.50
C HIS A 166 8.46 -12.52 0.78
N THR A 167 9.69 -12.35 0.28
CA THR A 167 10.44 -13.39 -0.43
C THR A 167 10.86 -14.54 0.48
N ARG A 168 11.35 -14.24 1.70
CA ARG A 168 11.73 -15.26 2.69
C ARG A 168 10.51 -16.02 3.22
N LEU A 169 9.40 -15.31 3.49
CA LEU A 169 8.16 -15.96 3.91
C LEU A 169 7.53 -16.80 2.78
N TYR A 170 7.71 -16.41 1.50
CA TYR A 170 7.38 -17.26 0.34
C TYR A 170 8.24 -18.53 0.30
N ILE A 171 9.56 -18.41 0.45
CA ILE A 171 10.49 -19.55 0.44
C ILE A 171 10.19 -20.51 1.61
N PHE A 172 9.96 -19.99 2.81
CA PHE A 172 9.51 -20.78 3.97
C PHE A 172 8.18 -21.49 3.68
N ALA A 173 7.20 -20.79 3.11
CA ALA A 173 5.91 -21.38 2.78
C ALA A 173 6.00 -22.46 1.68
N GLU A 174 6.90 -22.32 0.71
CA GLU A 174 7.22 -23.38 -0.26
C GLU A 174 7.90 -24.58 0.43
N MET A 175 8.96 -24.34 1.21
CA MET A 175 9.69 -25.39 1.95
C MET A 175 8.80 -26.19 2.91
N ARG A 176 7.84 -25.53 3.57
CA ARG A 176 6.89 -26.16 4.50
C ARG A 176 5.56 -26.57 3.84
N LEU A 177 5.44 -26.45 2.50
CA LEU A 177 4.26 -26.80 1.69
C LEU A 177 2.95 -26.09 2.10
N ILE A 178 3.07 -24.86 2.63
CA ILE A 178 1.98 -23.99 3.08
C ILE A 178 1.46 -23.17 1.89
N TYR A 179 0.91 -23.87 0.87
CA TYR A 179 0.53 -23.26 -0.41
C TYR A 179 -0.36 -21.99 -0.32
N PRO A 180 -1.31 -21.84 0.63
CA PRO A 180 -2.09 -20.60 0.73
C PRO A 180 -1.24 -19.40 1.21
N LEU A 181 -0.27 -19.62 2.11
CA LEU A 181 0.67 -18.58 2.54
C LEU A 181 1.66 -18.23 1.43
N ARG A 182 2.12 -19.22 0.67
CA ARG A 182 2.96 -19.04 -0.53
C ARG A 182 2.25 -18.19 -1.58
N SER A 183 0.97 -18.43 -1.84
CA SER A 183 0.16 -17.60 -2.74
C SER A 183 -0.09 -16.19 -2.18
N LEU A 184 -0.32 -16.06 -0.87
CA LEU A 184 -0.50 -14.76 -0.20
C LEU A 184 0.78 -13.92 -0.24
N THR A 185 1.93 -14.50 0.08
CA THR A 185 3.24 -13.83 0.07
C THR A 185 3.62 -13.34 -1.32
N LEU A 186 3.43 -14.17 -2.36
CA LEU A 186 3.61 -13.75 -3.75
C LEU A 186 2.62 -12.62 -4.14
N GLN A 187 1.36 -12.70 -3.71
CA GLN A 187 0.38 -11.63 -3.97
C GLN A 187 0.75 -10.32 -3.27
N LYS A 188 1.30 -10.37 -2.05
CA LYS A 188 1.77 -9.16 -1.35
C LYS A 188 3.02 -8.58 -2.00
N LEU A 189 4.00 -9.40 -2.39
CA LEU A 189 5.18 -8.95 -3.15
C LEU A 189 4.76 -8.24 -4.44
N HIS A 190 3.86 -8.84 -5.22
CA HIS A 190 3.32 -8.24 -6.44
C HIS A 190 2.61 -6.89 -6.17
N LYS A 191 1.80 -6.80 -5.12
CA LYS A 191 1.15 -5.54 -4.70
C LYS A 191 2.15 -4.48 -4.21
N SER A 192 3.20 -4.88 -3.49
CA SER A 192 4.28 -3.99 -3.07
C SER A 192 5.04 -3.43 -4.28
N LEU A 193 5.34 -4.27 -5.28
CA LEU A 193 6.00 -3.87 -6.53
C LEU A 193 5.11 -2.95 -7.39
N ILE A 194 3.81 -3.23 -7.53
CA ILE A 194 2.84 -2.33 -8.19
C ILE A 194 2.77 -0.96 -7.48
N GLY A 195 2.87 -0.96 -6.14
CA GLY A 195 2.88 0.26 -5.34
C GLY A 195 4.23 0.98 -5.31
N PHE A 196 5.29 0.42 -5.91
CA PHE A 196 6.64 0.96 -5.79
C PHE A 196 6.99 1.91 -6.94
N GLN A 197 7.00 3.21 -6.64
CA GLN A 197 7.58 4.22 -7.50
C GLN A 197 9.11 4.04 -7.53
N LEU A 198 9.61 3.53 -8.65
CA LEU A 198 11.03 3.24 -8.81
C LEU A 198 11.86 4.51 -9.06
N TYR A 199 12.37 5.10 -7.99
CA TYR A 199 13.43 6.12 -8.08
C TYR A 199 14.77 5.48 -8.48
N ASN A 200 15.67 6.25 -9.11
CA ASN A 200 16.97 5.72 -9.56
C ASN A 200 17.81 5.19 -8.38
N GLN A 201 17.77 5.89 -7.26
CA GLN A 201 18.39 5.51 -5.97
C GLN A 201 17.85 4.18 -5.43
N ARG A 202 16.62 3.79 -5.78
CA ARG A 202 15.92 2.59 -5.31
C ARG A 202 16.08 1.37 -6.23
N VAL A 203 16.79 1.48 -7.35
CA VAL A 203 17.10 0.30 -8.20
C VAL A 203 17.90 -0.76 -7.43
N GLY A 204 18.71 -0.34 -6.45
CA GLY A 204 19.42 -1.25 -5.55
C GLY A 204 18.48 -2.21 -4.79
N ASP A 205 17.33 -1.73 -4.31
CA ASP A 205 16.33 -2.52 -3.57
C ASP A 205 15.80 -3.68 -4.43
N VAL A 206 15.50 -3.40 -5.70
CA VAL A 206 15.01 -4.39 -6.68
C VAL A 206 16.11 -5.36 -7.10
N VAL A 207 17.36 -4.89 -7.23
CA VAL A 207 18.53 -5.75 -7.49
C VAL A 207 18.80 -6.70 -6.32
N LYS A 208 18.67 -6.25 -5.07
CA LYS A 208 18.78 -7.12 -3.87
C LYS A 208 17.68 -8.19 -3.86
N LEU A 209 16.44 -7.82 -4.20
CA LEU A 209 15.32 -8.76 -4.37
C LEU A 209 15.61 -9.83 -5.44
N ALA A 210 16.11 -9.42 -6.61
CA ALA A 210 16.46 -10.34 -7.70
C ALA A 210 17.56 -11.32 -7.31
N ARG A 211 18.64 -10.84 -6.68
CA ARG A 211 19.71 -11.68 -6.12
C ARG A 211 19.14 -12.73 -5.17
N TRP A 212 18.38 -12.30 -4.16
CA TRP A 212 17.82 -13.21 -3.17
C TRP A 212 16.87 -14.27 -3.78
N ALA A 213 16.03 -13.88 -4.75
CA ALA A 213 15.10 -14.79 -5.42
C ALA A 213 15.80 -15.86 -6.28
N TYR A 214 17.02 -15.61 -6.74
CA TYR A 214 17.85 -16.56 -7.49
C TYR A 214 18.82 -17.35 -6.61
N GLU A 215 19.33 -16.77 -5.53
CA GLU A 215 20.21 -17.44 -4.56
C GLU A 215 19.46 -18.41 -3.63
N HIS A 216 18.24 -18.05 -3.20
CA HIS A 216 17.50 -18.78 -2.16
C HIS A 216 16.14 -19.32 -2.64
N GLY A 217 15.62 -18.84 -3.77
CA GLY A 217 14.38 -19.33 -4.36
C GLY A 217 14.58 -20.63 -5.15
N THR A 218 13.58 -21.51 -5.13
CA THR A 218 13.58 -22.84 -5.78
C THR A 218 14.11 -22.81 -7.22
N ASP A 219 15.00 -23.74 -7.58
CA ASP A 219 15.50 -23.84 -8.95
C ASP A 219 14.40 -24.11 -9.98
N ARG A 220 14.74 -23.89 -11.25
CA ARG A 220 13.87 -24.22 -12.39
C ARG A 220 13.31 -25.63 -12.26
N SER A 221 12.04 -25.77 -12.58
CA SER A 221 11.36 -27.06 -12.62
C SER A 221 12.06 -28.03 -13.59
N LYS A 222 11.79 -29.34 -13.47
CA LYS A 222 12.39 -30.37 -14.35
C LYS A 222 12.09 -30.20 -15.85
N GLY A 223 11.16 -29.32 -16.22
CA GLY A 223 10.88 -28.91 -17.60
C GLY A 223 11.56 -27.61 -18.05
N GLY A 224 12.48 -27.06 -17.24
CA GLY A 224 13.15 -25.78 -17.49
C GLY A 224 12.31 -24.54 -17.16
N ALA A 225 11.03 -24.70 -16.78
CA ALA A 225 10.19 -23.57 -16.42
C ALA A 225 10.64 -22.95 -15.08
N ILE A 226 10.86 -21.64 -15.13
CA ILE A 226 11.08 -20.70 -14.03
C ILE A 226 9.97 -20.77 -12.96
N ASN A 227 10.32 -20.54 -11.69
CA ASN A 227 9.35 -20.49 -10.59
C ASN A 227 8.60 -19.14 -10.55
N GLU A 228 7.43 -19.11 -9.90
CA GLU A 228 6.54 -17.93 -9.92
C GLU A 228 7.12 -16.68 -9.23
N LEU A 229 7.97 -16.85 -8.21
CA LEU A 229 8.70 -15.75 -7.56
C LEU A 229 9.77 -15.16 -8.50
N ARG A 230 10.61 -16.02 -9.10
CA ARG A 230 11.63 -15.60 -10.07
C ARG A 230 10.97 -14.93 -11.29
N GLN A 231 9.85 -15.47 -11.79
CA GLN A 231 9.06 -14.88 -12.87
C GLN A 231 8.54 -13.48 -12.50
N LEU A 232 7.89 -13.32 -11.35
CA LEU A 232 7.35 -12.03 -10.89
C LEU A 232 8.43 -10.94 -10.82
N VAL A 233 9.60 -11.28 -10.26
CA VAL A 233 10.71 -10.31 -10.12
C VAL A 233 11.29 -9.94 -11.49
N VAL A 234 11.48 -10.93 -12.37
CA VAL A 234 12.00 -10.68 -13.72
C VAL A 234 11.01 -9.89 -14.59
N GLU A 235 9.70 -10.17 -14.50
CA GLU A 235 8.66 -9.40 -15.20
C GLU A 235 8.65 -7.94 -14.74
N TYR A 236 8.70 -7.68 -13.43
CA TYR A 236 8.79 -6.31 -12.91
C TYR A 236 10.07 -5.60 -13.40
N MET A 237 11.23 -6.27 -13.37
CA MET A 237 12.48 -5.68 -13.85
C MET A 237 12.48 -5.43 -15.36
N ALA A 238 11.74 -6.21 -16.14
CA ALA A 238 11.57 -6.00 -17.58
C ALA A 238 10.61 -4.84 -17.88
N CYS A 239 9.54 -4.65 -17.09
CA CYS A 239 8.66 -3.47 -17.18
C CYS A 239 9.43 -2.17 -16.90
N GLU A 240 10.27 -2.16 -15.86
CA GLU A 240 11.04 -1.00 -15.42
C GLU A 240 12.43 -0.87 -16.09
N VAL A 241 12.66 -1.58 -17.21
CA VAL A 241 13.99 -1.68 -17.86
C VAL A 241 14.54 -0.32 -18.30
N ASP A 242 13.69 0.66 -18.59
CA ASP A 242 14.10 2.01 -18.95
C ASP A 242 14.81 2.76 -17.80
N ILE A 243 14.52 2.40 -16.54
CA ILE A 243 15.22 2.95 -15.37
C ILE A 243 16.34 1.99 -14.95
N ILE A 244 16.01 0.70 -14.82
CA ILE A 244 16.91 -0.34 -14.30
C ILE A 244 18.09 -0.59 -15.24
N GLY A 245 17.86 -0.70 -16.55
CA GLY A 245 18.88 -1.02 -17.57
C GLY A 245 20.03 -0.01 -17.66
N LYS A 246 19.81 1.22 -17.19
CA LYS A 246 20.81 2.30 -17.17
C LYS A 246 21.67 2.24 -15.89
N HIS A 247 21.14 1.71 -14.78
CA HIS A 247 21.76 1.72 -13.45
C HIS A 247 22.99 0.79 -13.34
N LYS A 248 23.92 1.14 -12.44
CA LYS A 248 25.19 0.42 -12.25
C LYS A 248 24.98 -0.96 -11.58
N ASP A 249 24.12 -1.04 -10.56
CA ASP A 249 23.91 -2.27 -9.77
C ASP A 249 23.26 -3.38 -10.60
N PHE A 250 22.45 -3.00 -11.60
CA PHE A 250 21.86 -3.93 -12.55
C PHE A 250 22.90 -4.47 -13.54
N LYS A 251 23.84 -3.65 -14.00
CA LYS A 251 24.97 -4.11 -14.85
C LYS A 251 25.84 -5.11 -14.11
N LEU A 252 26.14 -4.85 -12.84
CA LEU A 252 26.83 -5.81 -11.96
C LEU A 252 26.04 -7.13 -11.84
N LEU A 253 24.71 -7.08 -11.68
CA LEU A 253 23.85 -8.27 -11.66
C LEU A 253 23.86 -9.05 -13.01
N LEU A 254 24.05 -8.37 -14.14
CA LEU A 254 24.24 -9.05 -15.44
C LEU A 254 25.66 -9.64 -15.58
N GLU A 255 26.67 -8.98 -15.01
CA GLU A 255 28.08 -9.45 -15.03
C GLU A 255 28.30 -10.69 -14.15
N ASP A 256 27.54 -10.84 -13.05
CA ASP A 256 27.51 -12.06 -12.24
C ASP A 256 26.93 -13.29 -12.99
N GLY A 257 26.09 -13.06 -14.00
CA GLY A 257 25.55 -14.11 -14.87
C GLY A 257 24.47 -14.99 -14.21
N GLY A 258 24.66 -16.30 -14.25
CA GLY A 258 23.71 -17.28 -13.72
C GLY A 258 22.39 -17.37 -14.51
N GLU A 259 21.37 -17.99 -13.90
CA GLU A 259 20.06 -18.18 -14.56
C GLU A 259 19.31 -16.86 -14.79
N PHE A 260 19.49 -15.87 -13.91
CA PHE A 260 18.83 -14.56 -13.96
C PHE A 260 18.94 -13.90 -15.34
N VAL A 261 20.15 -13.81 -15.90
CA VAL A 261 20.39 -13.17 -17.20
C VAL A 261 19.62 -13.88 -18.33
N THR A 262 19.54 -15.20 -18.27
CA THR A 262 18.83 -16.01 -19.28
C THR A 262 17.31 -15.90 -19.17
N ASP A 263 16.78 -15.82 -17.95
CA ASP A 263 15.34 -15.59 -17.71
C ASP A 263 14.95 -14.14 -18.08
N PHE A 264 15.75 -13.16 -17.67
CA PHE A 264 15.55 -11.74 -18.00
C PHE A 264 15.56 -11.49 -19.50
N TRP A 265 16.54 -12.03 -20.23
CA TRP A 265 16.53 -11.94 -21.69
C TRP A 265 15.35 -12.70 -22.31
N GLY A 266 14.94 -13.84 -21.73
CA GLY A 266 13.76 -14.60 -22.16
C GLY A 266 12.44 -13.84 -22.01
N VAL A 267 12.31 -12.96 -21.00
CA VAL A 267 11.16 -12.05 -20.85
C VAL A 267 11.29 -10.84 -21.78
N VAL A 268 12.42 -10.13 -21.78
CA VAL A 268 12.64 -8.96 -22.64
C VAL A 268 12.43 -9.29 -24.12
N SER A 269 13.03 -10.37 -24.62
CA SER A 269 12.91 -10.78 -26.03
C SER A 269 11.54 -11.35 -26.44
N LYS A 270 10.61 -11.50 -25.49
CA LYS A 270 9.23 -11.95 -25.72
C LYS A 270 8.21 -10.79 -25.72
N TYR A 271 8.54 -9.66 -25.06
CA TYR A 271 7.62 -8.55 -24.82
C TYR A 271 8.10 -7.19 -25.33
N LEU A 272 9.39 -7.02 -25.61
CA LEU A 272 10.02 -5.74 -25.99
C LEU A 272 10.81 -5.81 -27.32
N LEU A 273 10.77 -6.94 -28.04
CA LEU A 273 11.36 -7.18 -29.35
C LEU A 273 10.36 -7.89 -30.29
#